data_AF-A0A845ZRK3-F1
#
_entry.id   AF-A0A845ZRK3-F1
#
_cell.length_a   1.000
_cell.length_b   1.000
_cell.length_c   1.000
_cell.angle_alpha   90.00
_cell.angle_beta   90.00
_cell.angle_gamma   90.00
#
_symmetry.space_group_name_H-M   'P 1'
#
loop_
_entity.id
_entity.type
_entity.pdbx_description
1 polymer ?
#
loop_
_entity_poly.entity_id
_entity_poly.type
_entity_poly.pdbx_seq_one_letter_code
_entity_poly.pdbx_strand_id
1 'polypeptide(L)'
;MLVSQKTKQKHPLEEYIQRLQTGSALLSDSPENLMEVVGILHSYGIVLDAYSRNLIYTADHQFLVFFPFFKYFNGEISFSKLLRHWWHDRINFEYAEYCMRSMLWHGGGGLDTYLDTDEFEQLCAKAIQAKFKTNPLMLGMNKLFPEFLPEQVRMLAYYSGLGQFWRVMSDIFMSLSQGYDQGEIKSIPQVVDHIKAGFVCCCD
;
A
#
# COMPACT_ATOMS: atom_id res chain seq x y z
N MET A 1 26.85 13.73 55.42
CA MET A 1 25.55 13.52 54.74
C MET A 1 25.77 12.56 53.59
N LEU A 2 25.24 11.34 53.69
CA LEU A 2 25.26 10.37 52.59
C LEU A 2 24.14 10.75 51.62
N VAL A 3 24.50 11.30 50.47
CA VAL A 3 23.54 11.55 49.38
C VAL A 3 23.17 10.18 48.82
N SER A 4 21.95 9.74 49.12
CA SER A 4 21.34 8.56 48.52
C SER A 4 21.29 8.76 47.00
N GLN A 5 22.21 8.10 46.28
CA GLN A 5 22.13 8.00 44.83
C GLN A 5 20.89 7.16 44.50
N LYS A 6 19.77 7.84 44.20
CA LYS A 6 18.64 7.21 43.51
C LYS A 6 19.20 6.58 42.23
N THR A 7 19.34 5.26 42.22
CA THR A 7 19.54 4.50 41.00
C THR A 7 18.36 4.83 40.09
N LYS A 8 18.62 5.61 39.02
CA LYS A 8 17.65 5.80 37.93
C LYS A 8 17.25 4.40 37.47
N GLN A 9 16.01 3.99 37.75
CA GLN A 9 15.48 2.78 37.16
C GLN A 9 15.58 2.96 35.64
N LYS A 10 16.39 2.12 35.00
CA LYS A 10 16.52 2.12 33.54
C LYS A 10 15.16 1.76 32.95
N HIS A 11 14.76 2.47 31.89
CA HIS A 11 13.53 2.16 31.18
C HIS A 11 13.57 0.70 30.69
N PRO A 12 12.45 -0.07 30.70
CA PRO A 12 12.47 -1.46 30.25
C PRO A 12 12.95 -1.65 28.80
N LEU A 13 12.84 -0.60 27.98
CA LEU A 13 13.32 -0.55 26.59
C LEU A 13 14.57 0.33 26.40
N GLU A 14 15.30 0.62 27.47
CA GLU A 14 16.49 1.51 27.45
C GLU A 14 17.49 1.11 26.37
N GLU A 15 17.70 -0.19 26.15
CA GLU A 15 18.59 -0.70 25.11
C GLU A 15 18.14 -0.26 23.70
N TYR A 16 16.85 -0.41 23.37
CA TYR A 16 16.31 -0.01 22.06
C TYR A 16 16.32 1.51 21.89
N ILE A 17 16.04 2.26 22.96
CA ILE A 17 16.11 3.73 22.95
C ILE A 17 17.54 4.17 22.63
N GLN A 18 18.53 3.58 23.31
CA GLN A 18 19.94 3.90 23.06
C GLN A 18 20.36 3.52 21.64
N ARG A 19 19.94 2.35 21.13
CA ARG A 19 20.19 1.96 19.73
C ARG A 19 19.64 2.99 18.74
N LEU A 20 18.39 3.42 18.91
CA LEU A 20 17.77 4.43 18.04
C LEU A 20 18.47 5.79 18.13
N GLN A 21 18.85 6.21 19.34
CA GLN A 21 19.56 7.48 19.57
C GLN A 21 20.96 7.50 18.93
N THR A 22 21.62 6.35 18.82
CA THR A 22 22.93 6.23 18.16
C THR A 22 22.81 5.97 16.65
N GLY A 23 21.59 5.97 16.09
CA GLY A 23 21.35 5.70 14.67
C GLY A 23 21.51 4.22 14.29
N SER A 24 21.54 3.31 15.27
CA SER A 24 21.58 1.88 15.02
C SER A 24 20.20 1.34 14.62
N ALA A 25 20.20 0.25 13.86
CA ALA A 25 18.96 -0.46 13.54
C ALA A 25 18.31 -1.09 14.78
N LEU A 26 16.99 -1.28 14.73
CA LEU A 26 16.24 -2.00 15.77
C LEU A 26 16.65 -3.49 15.83
N LEU A 27 16.85 -4.10 14.66
CA LEU A 27 17.33 -5.47 14.52
C LEU A 27 18.85 -5.51 14.65
N SER A 28 19.38 -6.54 15.32
CA SER A 28 20.82 -6.76 15.42
C SER A 28 21.43 -7.05 14.05
N ASP A 29 22.63 -6.54 13.81
CA ASP A 29 23.36 -6.77 12.57
C ASP A 29 24.06 -8.13 12.61
N SER A 30 23.56 -9.10 11.85
CA SER A 30 24.19 -10.41 11.63
C SER A 30 23.96 -10.90 10.20
N PRO A 31 24.83 -11.77 9.66
CA PRO A 31 24.65 -12.34 8.31
C PRO A 31 23.30 -13.06 8.14
N GLU A 32 22.85 -13.78 9.17
CA GLU A 32 21.58 -14.51 9.18
C GLU A 32 20.40 -13.54 9.11
N ASN A 33 20.38 -12.53 9.98
CA ASN A 33 19.32 -11.51 9.98
C ASN A 33 19.27 -10.76 8.64
N LEU A 34 20.43 -10.44 8.06
CA LEU A 34 20.51 -9.77 6.77
C LEU A 34 19.87 -10.62 5.66
N MET A 35 20.27 -11.88 5.57
CA MET A 35 19.71 -12.82 4.59
C MET A 35 18.20 -12.97 4.75
N GLU A 36 17.70 -13.12 5.99
CA GLU A 36 16.27 -13.26 6.26
C GLU A 36 15.48 -12.01 5.89
N VAL A 37 15.94 -10.82 6.31
CA VAL A 37 15.26 -9.56 6.00
C VAL A 37 15.20 -9.33 4.50
N VAL A 38 16.32 -9.50 3.78
CA VAL A 38 16.35 -9.33 2.32
C VAL A 38 15.43 -10.35 1.64
N GLY A 39 15.49 -11.62 2.04
CA GLY A 39 14.65 -12.67 1.45
C GLY A 39 13.15 -12.45 1.67
N ILE A 40 12.75 -12.03 2.89
CA ILE A 40 11.36 -11.68 3.19
C ILE A 40 10.92 -10.50 2.32
N LEU A 41 11.70 -9.41 2.29
CA LEU A 41 11.35 -8.22 1.51
C LEU A 41 11.29 -8.50 0.01
N HIS A 42 12.18 -9.35 -0.52
CA HIS A 42 12.13 -9.79 -1.91
C HIS A 42 10.81 -10.54 -2.22
N SER A 43 10.49 -11.56 -1.42
CA SER A 43 9.26 -12.35 -1.59
C SER A 43 8.01 -11.47 -1.49
N TYR A 44 8.02 -10.50 -0.58
CA TYR A 44 6.93 -9.57 -0.38
C TYR A 44 6.86 -8.54 -1.52
N GLY A 45 7.99 -8.08 -2.05
CA GLY A 45 8.07 -7.21 -3.22
C GLY A 45 7.33 -7.79 -4.42
N ILE A 46 7.51 -9.08 -4.72
CA ILE A 46 6.77 -9.77 -5.80
C ILE A 46 5.26 -9.71 -5.58
N VAL A 47 4.81 -9.96 -4.35
CA VAL A 47 3.39 -9.95 -4.01
C VAL A 47 2.82 -8.53 -4.04
N LEU A 48 3.55 -7.54 -3.53
CA LEU A 48 3.18 -6.12 -3.56
C LEU A 48 3.11 -5.57 -4.98
N ASP A 49 4.01 -5.98 -5.87
CA ASP A 49 3.95 -5.65 -7.30
C ASP A 49 2.61 -6.10 -7.92
N ALA A 50 2.23 -7.34 -7.65
CA ALA A 50 0.96 -7.89 -8.13
C ALA A 50 -0.25 -7.16 -7.51
N TYR A 51 -0.24 -6.91 -6.19
CA TYR A 51 -1.28 -6.15 -5.52
C TYR A 51 -1.41 -4.74 -6.07
N SER A 52 -0.30 -4.03 -6.23
CA SER A 52 -0.23 -2.68 -6.80
C SER A 52 -0.89 -2.63 -8.17
N ARG A 53 -0.50 -3.51 -9.09
CA ARG A 53 -1.11 -3.58 -10.44
C ARG A 53 -2.61 -3.82 -10.36
N ASN A 54 -3.05 -4.73 -9.50
CA ASN A 54 -4.47 -5.05 -9.39
C ASN A 54 -5.31 -3.92 -8.78
N LEU A 55 -4.79 -3.26 -7.74
CA LEU A 55 -5.49 -2.14 -7.10
C LEU A 55 -5.64 -0.96 -8.08
N ILE A 56 -4.56 -0.59 -8.78
CA ILE A 56 -4.58 0.47 -9.81
C ILE A 56 -5.51 0.08 -10.95
N TYR A 57 -5.42 -1.17 -11.45
CA TYR A 57 -6.33 -1.66 -12.47
C TYR A 57 -7.80 -1.55 -12.04
N THR A 58 -8.10 -1.91 -10.79
CA THR A 58 -9.47 -1.84 -10.25
C THR A 58 -9.96 -0.40 -10.18
N ALA A 59 -9.13 0.53 -9.70
CA ALA A 59 -9.46 1.95 -9.66
C ALA A 59 -9.80 2.50 -11.06
N ASP A 60 -8.97 2.18 -12.06
CA ASP A 60 -9.05 2.78 -13.40
C ASP A 60 -10.08 2.09 -14.30
N HIS A 61 -10.07 0.75 -14.34
CA HIS A 61 -10.82 -0.03 -15.34
C HIS A 61 -12.13 -0.59 -14.79
N GLN A 62 -12.26 -0.74 -13.48
CA GLN A 62 -13.49 -1.16 -12.81
C GLN A 62 -14.24 0.05 -12.19
N PHE A 63 -13.91 1.27 -12.63
CA PHE A 63 -14.52 2.50 -12.14
C PHE A 63 -16.06 2.46 -12.25
N LEU A 64 -16.73 2.48 -11.10
CA LEU A 64 -18.19 2.40 -10.94
C LEU A 64 -18.85 1.23 -11.68
N VAL A 65 -18.16 0.08 -11.74
CA VAL A 65 -18.72 -1.20 -12.19
C VAL A 65 -19.28 -1.93 -10.96
N PHE A 66 -20.60 -2.06 -10.86
CA PHE A 66 -21.26 -2.64 -9.68
C PHE A 66 -21.01 -4.14 -9.48
N PHE A 67 -20.80 -4.88 -10.57
CA PHE A 67 -20.57 -6.32 -10.54
C PHE A 67 -19.26 -6.68 -11.25
N PRO A 68 -18.11 -6.38 -10.63
CA PRO A 68 -16.81 -6.53 -11.28
C PRO A 68 -16.30 -7.98 -11.15
N PHE A 69 -16.97 -8.93 -11.81
CA PHE A 69 -16.67 -10.37 -11.69
C PHE A 69 -15.21 -10.74 -12.00
N PHE A 70 -14.56 -9.97 -12.89
CA PHE A 70 -13.20 -10.24 -13.34
C PHE A 70 -12.18 -9.22 -12.81
N LYS A 71 -12.46 -8.51 -11.71
CA LYS A 71 -11.54 -7.50 -11.15
C LYS A 71 -10.12 -8.01 -10.91
N TYR A 72 -9.97 -9.27 -10.52
CA TYR A 72 -8.67 -9.91 -10.23
C TYR A 72 -7.90 -10.38 -11.48
N PHE A 73 -8.45 -10.17 -12.67
CA PHE A 73 -7.85 -10.66 -13.91
C PHE A 73 -7.00 -9.60 -14.61
N ASN A 74 -7.03 -8.33 -14.16
CA ASN A 74 -6.30 -7.21 -14.77
C ASN A 74 -6.56 -7.07 -16.29
N GLY A 75 -7.78 -7.38 -16.74
CA GLY A 75 -8.17 -7.34 -18.15
C GLY A 75 -7.72 -8.56 -18.97
N GLU A 76 -6.90 -9.44 -18.41
CA GLU A 76 -6.38 -10.64 -19.08
C GLU A 76 -7.26 -11.85 -18.79
N ILE A 77 -8.43 -11.92 -19.41
CA ILE A 77 -9.34 -13.05 -19.21
C ILE A 77 -8.94 -14.19 -20.16
N SER A 78 -8.59 -15.34 -19.58
CA SER A 78 -8.36 -16.58 -20.34
C SER A 78 -8.95 -17.77 -19.60
N PHE A 79 -9.32 -18.81 -20.35
CA PHE A 79 -9.87 -20.04 -19.77
C PHE A 79 -8.92 -20.67 -18.74
N SER A 80 -7.61 -20.68 -19.03
CA SER A 80 -6.58 -21.15 -18.10
C SER A 80 -6.53 -20.33 -16.80
N LYS A 81 -6.58 -19.00 -16.88
CA LYS A 81 -6.59 -18.13 -15.69
C LYS A 81 -7.88 -18.30 -14.89
N LEU A 82 -9.01 -18.50 -15.56
CA LEU A 82 -10.30 -18.75 -14.92
C LEU A 82 -10.30 -20.07 -14.12
N LEU A 83 -9.79 -21.15 -14.70
CA LEU A 83 -9.67 -22.44 -14.01
C LEU A 83 -8.74 -22.34 -12.79
N ARG A 84 -7.57 -21.70 -12.93
CA ARG A 84 -6.66 -21.46 -11.80
C ARG A 84 -7.33 -20.64 -10.70
N HIS A 85 -8.09 -19.60 -11.08
CA HIS A 85 -8.83 -18.76 -10.15
C HIS A 85 -9.86 -19.56 -9.34
N TRP A 86 -10.66 -20.40 -10.00
CA TRP A 86 -11.63 -21.27 -9.34
C TRP A 86 -11.00 -22.36 -8.48
N TRP A 87 -9.79 -22.82 -8.83
CA TRP A 87 -9.05 -23.79 -8.05
C TRP A 87 -8.23 -23.17 -6.91
N HIS A 88 -8.41 -21.88 -6.63
CA HIS A 88 -7.64 -21.13 -5.63
C HIS A 88 -6.11 -21.09 -5.88
N ASP A 89 -5.65 -21.40 -7.10
CA ASP A 89 -4.26 -21.24 -7.52
C ASP A 89 -4.02 -19.80 -8.01
N ARG A 90 -3.96 -18.87 -7.06
CA ARG A 90 -3.93 -17.43 -7.32
C ARG A 90 -3.35 -16.64 -6.16
N ILE A 91 -2.95 -15.42 -6.48
CA ILE A 91 -2.64 -14.41 -5.47
C ILE A 91 -3.95 -13.97 -4.78
N ASN A 92 -3.88 -13.85 -3.45
CA ASN A 92 -4.99 -13.47 -2.58
C ASN A 92 -5.19 -11.95 -2.57
N PHE A 93 -5.66 -11.40 -3.70
CA PHE A 93 -5.95 -9.97 -3.88
C PHE A 93 -6.99 -9.42 -2.87
N GLU A 94 -7.77 -10.27 -2.21
CA GLU A 94 -8.67 -9.87 -1.12
C GLU A 94 -7.90 -9.22 0.03
N TYR A 95 -6.67 -9.68 0.32
CA TYR A 95 -5.83 -9.07 1.35
C TYR A 95 -5.52 -7.61 1.01
N ALA A 96 -5.21 -7.32 -0.26
CA ALA A 96 -4.99 -5.97 -0.74
C ALA A 96 -6.21 -5.07 -0.52
N GLU A 97 -7.41 -5.58 -0.82
CA GLU A 97 -8.65 -4.85 -0.58
C GLU A 97 -8.94 -4.64 0.90
N TYR A 98 -8.62 -5.62 1.76
CA TYR A 98 -8.76 -5.43 3.20
C TYR A 98 -7.85 -4.32 3.71
N CYS A 99 -6.58 -4.28 3.29
CA CYS A 99 -5.68 -3.18 3.64
C CYS A 99 -6.21 -1.83 3.14
N MET A 100 -6.69 -1.77 1.90
CA MET A 100 -7.29 -0.55 1.34
C MET A 100 -8.52 -0.10 2.12
N ARG A 101 -9.42 -1.02 2.47
CA ARG A 101 -10.60 -0.71 3.30
C ARG A 101 -10.19 -0.24 4.68
N SER A 102 -9.20 -0.87 5.31
CA SER A 102 -8.67 -0.43 6.59
C SER A 102 -8.14 1.00 6.50
N MET A 103 -7.40 1.33 5.43
CA MET A 103 -6.89 2.69 5.18
C MET A 103 -8.04 3.71 5.02
N LEU A 104 -9.09 3.35 4.25
CA LEU A 104 -10.29 4.17 4.09
C LEU A 104 -10.97 4.49 5.43
N TRP A 105 -11.09 3.51 6.33
CA TRP A 105 -11.80 3.69 7.61
C TRP A 105 -10.96 4.35 8.71
N HIS A 106 -9.63 4.22 8.68
CA HIS A 106 -8.74 4.74 9.73
C HIS A 106 -8.05 6.05 9.34
N GLY A 107 -8.29 6.53 8.12
CA GLY A 107 -7.74 7.78 7.58
C GLY A 107 -6.51 7.56 6.70
N GLY A 108 -6.53 8.12 5.50
CA GLY A 108 -5.44 8.12 4.53
C GLY A 108 -4.47 9.31 4.64
N GLY A 109 -4.50 10.07 5.73
CA GLY A 109 -3.68 11.28 5.91
C GLY A 109 -4.05 12.36 4.88
N GLY A 110 -3.06 12.87 4.14
CA GLY A 110 -3.28 13.94 3.16
C GLY A 110 -4.24 13.58 2.03
N LEU A 111 -4.33 12.29 1.66
CA LEU A 111 -5.34 11.83 0.70
C LEU A 111 -6.74 12.07 1.24
N ASP A 112 -7.00 11.71 2.49
CA ASP A 112 -8.31 11.88 3.11
C ASP A 112 -8.73 13.35 3.15
N THR A 113 -7.79 14.24 3.53
CA THR A 113 -7.99 15.69 3.52
C THR A 113 -8.37 16.20 2.13
N TYR A 114 -7.74 15.69 1.07
CA TYR A 114 -8.08 16.07 -0.30
C TYR A 114 -9.46 15.56 -0.73
N LEU A 115 -9.83 14.33 -0.34
CA LEU A 115 -11.12 13.73 -0.68
C LEU A 115 -12.32 14.45 -0.02
N ASP A 116 -12.07 15.26 1.01
CA ASP A 116 -13.07 16.10 1.68
C ASP A 116 -13.19 17.51 1.08
N THR A 117 -12.45 17.82 0.02
CA THR A 117 -12.49 19.15 -0.62
C THR A 117 -13.63 19.29 -1.63
N ASP A 118 -14.14 20.51 -1.78
CA ASP A 118 -15.08 20.88 -2.86
C ASP A 118 -14.50 20.57 -4.25
N GLU A 119 -13.18 20.65 -4.40
CA GLU A 119 -12.49 20.33 -5.66
C GLU A 119 -12.70 18.86 -6.03
N PHE A 120 -12.47 17.94 -5.09
CA PHE A 120 -12.69 16.52 -5.31
C PHE A 120 -14.16 16.21 -5.60
N GLU A 121 -15.09 16.83 -4.87
CA GLU A 121 -16.52 16.66 -5.11
C GLU A 121 -16.90 17.05 -6.55
N GLN A 122 -16.40 18.19 -7.05
CA GLN A 122 -16.65 18.65 -8.41
C GLN A 122 -16.05 17.72 -9.47
N LEU A 123 -14.83 17.21 -9.23
CA LEU A 123 -14.19 16.24 -10.13
C LEU A 123 -14.94 14.91 -10.15
N CYS A 124 -15.37 14.44 -8.98
CA CYS A 124 -16.18 13.25 -8.82
C CYS A 124 -17.51 13.36 -9.58
N ALA A 125 -18.21 14.50 -9.45
CA ALA A 125 -19.45 14.75 -10.18
C ALA A 125 -19.25 14.70 -11.71
N LYS A 126 -18.15 15.27 -12.22
CA LYS A 126 -17.78 15.19 -13.64
C LYS A 126 -17.51 13.75 -14.08
N ALA A 127 -16.77 12.98 -13.28
CA ALA A 127 -16.45 11.58 -13.57
C ALA A 127 -17.70 10.68 -13.59
N ILE A 128 -18.60 10.84 -12.61
CA ILE A 128 -19.88 10.13 -12.54
C ILE A 128 -20.75 10.46 -13.76
N GLN A 129 -20.86 11.75 -14.10
CA GLN A 129 -21.64 12.20 -15.26
C GLN A 129 -21.07 11.64 -16.57
N ALA A 130 -19.74 11.59 -16.71
CA ALA A 130 -19.09 11.01 -17.88
C ALA A 130 -19.33 9.49 -17.97
N LYS A 131 -19.23 8.75 -16.86
CA LYS A 131 -19.45 7.30 -16.80
C LYS A 131 -20.87 6.91 -17.16
N PHE A 132 -21.86 7.65 -16.66
CA PHE A 132 -23.28 7.33 -16.81
C PHE A 132 -24.02 8.23 -17.82
N LYS A 133 -23.31 8.92 -18.72
CA LYS A 133 -23.90 9.83 -19.71
C LYS A 133 -25.04 9.21 -20.53
N THR A 134 -24.99 7.90 -20.79
CA THR A 134 -26.02 7.15 -21.53
C THR A 134 -26.94 6.32 -20.64
N ASN A 135 -26.81 6.41 -19.32
CA ASN A 135 -27.58 5.63 -18.35
C ASN A 135 -28.45 6.56 -17.48
N PRO A 136 -29.64 6.94 -17.95
CA PRO A 136 -30.51 7.90 -17.25
C PRO A 136 -31.03 7.35 -15.90
N LEU A 137 -31.16 6.03 -15.77
CA LEU A 137 -31.53 5.40 -14.50
C LEU A 137 -30.48 5.69 -13.43
N MET A 138 -29.20 5.49 -13.75
CA MET A 138 -28.12 5.76 -12.80
C MET A 138 -27.97 7.23 -12.46
N LEU A 139 -28.17 8.13 -13.43
CA LEU A 139 -28.18 9.57 -13.15
C LEU A 139 -29.37 9.97 -12.26
N GLY A 140 -30.54 9.32 -12.44
CA GLY A 140 -31.69 9.47 -11.54
C GLY A 140 -31.39 8.99 -10.13
N MET A 141 -30.77 7.82 -9.98
CA MET A 141 -30.34 7.29 -8.69
C MET A 141 -29.32 8.21 -8.01
N ASN A 142 -28.37 8.76 -8.75
CA ASN A 142 -27.39 9.70 -8.23
C ASN A 142 -28.06 10.98 -7.69
N LYS A 143 -29.15 11.44 -8.30
CA LYS A 143 -29.91 12.59 -7.77
C LYS A 143 -30.70 12.27 -6.50
N LEU A 144 -31.20 11.04 -6.39
CA LEU A 144 -31.96 10.58 -5.21
C LEU A 144 -31.04 10.26 -4.04
N PHE A 145 -29.83 9.75 -4.30
CA PHE A 145 -28.84 9.34 -3.33
C PHE A 145 -27.48 9.97 -3.67
N PRO A 146 -27.32 11.29 -3.46
CA PRO A 146 -26.15 12.04 -3.91
C PRO A 146 -24.84 11.55 -3.32
N GLU A 147 -24.85 10.96 -2.12
CA GLU A 147 -23.65 10.47 -1.45
C GLU A 147 -23.19 9.09 -1.94
N PHE A 148 -24.08 8.30 -2.55
CA PHE A 148 -23.79 6.89 -2.81
C PHE A 148 -22.64 6.69 -3.82
N LEU A 149 -22.69 7.38 -4.97
CA LEU A 149 -21.65 7.25 -5.99
C LEU A 149 -20.35 7.96 -5.61
N PRO A 150 -20.36 9.18 -5.02
CA PRO A 150 -19.15 9.79 -4.48
C PRO A 150 -18.40 8.92 -3.50
N GLU A 151 -19.10 8.22 -2.60
CA GLU A 151 -18.43 7.29 -1.67
C GLU A 151 -17.81 6.08 -2.38
N GLN A 152 -18.41 5.59 -3.48
CA GLN A 152 -17.74 4.58 -4.30
C GLN A 152 -16.49 5.14 -4.99
N VAL A 153 -16.53 6.40 -5.46
CA VAL A 153 -15.36 7.06 -6.06
C VAL A 153 -14.27 7.31 -5.01
N ARG A 154 -14.64 7.70 -3.79
CA ARG A 154 -13.73 7.81 -2.63
C ARG A 154 -13.02 6.48 -2.38
N MET A 155 -13.76 5.38 -2.31
CA MET A 155 -13.18 4.04 -2.18
C MET A 155 -12.19 3.74 -3.31
N LEU A 156 -12.55 4.03 -4.57
CA LEU A 156 -11.67 3.81 -5.73
C LEU A 156 -10.41 4.71 -5.70
N ALA A 157 -10.49 5.90 -5.13
CA ALA A 157 -9.31 6.73 -4.88
C ALA A 157 -8.35 6.06 -3.88
N TYR A 158 -8.87 5.42 -2.82
CA TYR A 158 -8.06 4.63 -1.90
C TYR A 158 -7.46 3.36 -2.55
N TYR A 159 -8.16 2.71 -3.49
CA TYR A 159 -7.56 1.66 -4.33
C TYR A 159 -6.33 2.19 -5.06
N SER A 160 -6.47 3.33 -5.74
CA SER A 160 -5.34 3.93 -6.48
C SER A 160 -4.21 4.35 -5.55
N GLY A 161 -4.52 5.04 -4.45
CA GLY A 161 -3.53 5.51 -3.47
C GLY A 161 -2.70 4.38 -2.86
N LEU A 162 -3.35 3.32 -2.36
CA LEU A 162 -2.61 2.16 -1.83
C LEU A 162 -1.84 1.42 -2.93
N GLY A 163 -2.41 1.32 -4.14
CA GLY A 163 -1.75 0.70 -5.28
C GLY A 163 -0.47 1.42 -5.69
N GLN A 164 -0.49 2.76 -5.71
CA GLN A 164 0.69 3.60 -5.98
C GLN A 164 1.74 3.49 -4.86
N PHE A 165 1.31 3.50 -3.59
CA PHE A 165 2.22 3.28 -2.48
C PHE A 165 2.96 1.93 -2.61
N TRP A 166 2.24 0.84 -2.87
CA TRP A 166 2.87 -0.47 -3.04
C TRP A 166 3.70 -0.63 -4.31
N ARG A 167 3.49 0.17 -5.35
CA ARG A 167 4.40 0.24 -6.50
C ARG A 167 5.79 0.65 -6.04
N VAL A 168 5.87 1.78 -5.33
CA VAL A 168 7.12 2.33 -4.81
C VAL A 168 7.78 1.33 -3.86
N MET A 169 7.03 0.77 -2.91
CA MET A 169 7.56 -0.21 -1.97
C MET A 169 8.12 -1.46 -2.65
N SER A 170 7.41 -1.99 -3.65
CA SER A 170 7.87 -3.13 -4.43
C SER A 170 9.22 -2.83 -5.08
N ASP A 171 9.35 -1.69 -5.77
CA ASP A 171 10.57 -1.34 -6.49
C ASP A 171 11.77 -1.15 -5.54
N ILE A 172 11.53 -0.56 -4.36
CA ILE A 172 12.54 -0.43 -3.29
C ILE A 172 12.99 -1.82 -2.81
N PHE A 173 12.07 -2.76 -2.58
CA PHE A 173 12.40 -4.10 -2.12
C PHE A 173 13.10 -4.94 -3.19
N MET A 174 12.71 -4.80 -4.46
CA MET A 174 13.35 -5.50 -5.57
C MET A 174 14.78 -5.00 -5.78
N SER A 175 15.01 -3.67 -5.73
CA SER A 175 16.35 -3.09 -5.83
C SER A 175 17.23 -3.44 -4.63
N LEU A 176 16.67 -3.53 -3.42
CA LEU A 176 17.38 -4.00 -2.23
C LEU A 176 17.91 -5.42 -2.42
N SER A 177 17.05 -6.33 -2.89
CA SER A 177 17.43 -7.72 -3.16
C SER A 177 18.52 -7.80 -4.21
N GLN A 178 18.41 -7.03 -5.29
CA GLN A 178 19.43 -6.97 -6.33
C GLN A 178 20.78 -6.48 -5.78
N GLY A 179 20.78 -5.43 -4.95
CA GLY A 179 21.99 -4.91 -4.32
C GLY A 179 22.62 -5.92 -3.35
N TYR A 180 21.81 -6.73 -2.66
CA TYR A 180 22.32 -7.83 -1.85
C TYR A 180 22.98 -8.92 -2.71
N ASP A 181 22.33 -9.36 -3.80
CA ASP A 181 22.86 -10.40 -4.70
C ASP A 181 24.18 -9.97 -5.38
N GLN A 182 24.33 -8.66 -5.64
CA GLN A 182 25.55 -8.06 -6.19
C GLN A 182 26.64 -7.85 -5.14
N GLY A 183 26.33 -8.06 -3.85
CA GLY A 183 27.25 -7.84 -2.74
C GLY A 183 27.46 -6.36 -2.41
N GLU A 184 26.53 -5.48 -2.76
CA GLU A 184 26.55 -4.05 -2.40
C GLU A 184 25.94 -3.82 -1.01
N ILE A 185 24.89 -4.57 -0.68
CA ILE A 185 24.25 -4.58 0.64
C ILE A 185 24.84 -5.71 1.49
N LYS A 186 25.52 -5.35 2.59
CA LYS A 186 26.31 -6.25 3.44
C LYS A 186 25.95 -6.19 4.92
N SER A 187 25.04 -5.30 5.32
CA SER A 187 24.64 -5.15 6.73
C SER A 187 23.21 -4.62 6.88
N ILE A 188 22.61 -4.86 8.05
CA ILE A 188 21.27 -4.35 8.38
C ILE A 188 21.18 -2.82 8.32
N PRO A 189 22.17 -2.03 8.81
CA PRO A 189 22.16 -0.58 8.62
C PRO A 189 22.05 -0.15 7.15
N GLN A 190 22.73 -0.85 6.22
CA GLN A 190 22.63 -0.55 4.79
C GLN A 190 21.24 -0.86 4.23
N VAL A 191 20.54 -1.88 4.75
CA VAL A 191 19.14 -2.14 4.41
C VAL A 191 18.26 -0.94 4.82
N VAL A 192 18.45 -0.44 6.04
CA VAL A 192 17.70 0.73 6.55
C VAL A 192 17.97 1.96 5.70
N ASP A 193 19.25 2.22 5.36
CA ASP A 193 19.65 3.35 4.53
C ASP A 193 19.07 3.26 3.11
N HIS A 194 19.08 2.06 2.50
CA HIS A 194 18.48 1.82 1.18
C HIS A 194 16.98 2.11 1.18
N ILE A 195 16.25 1.58 2.17
CA ILE A 195 14.80 1.81 2.29
C ILE A 195 14.51 3.30 2.53
N LYS A 196 15.26 3.94 3.42
CA LYS A 196 15.13 5.38 3.71
C LYS A 196 15.39 6.22 2.46
N ALA A 197 16.46 5.93 1.73
CA ALA A 197 16.79 6.64 0.49
C ALA A 197 15.69 6.46 -0.55
N GLY A 198 15.16 5.24 -0.71
CA GLY A 198 14.03 4.95 -1.58
C GLY A 198 12.80 5.80 -1.27
N PHE A 199 12.44 5.95 0.01
CA PHE A 199 11.34 6.84 0.41
C PHE A 199 11.62 8.30 0.06
N VAL A 200 12.81 8.82 0.38
CA VAL A 200 13.16 10.23 0.13
C VAL A 200 13.13 10.54 -1.36
N CYS A 201 13.63 9.65 -2.21
CA CYS A 201 13.63 9.83 -3.67
C CYS A 201 12.22 9.84 -4.30
N CYS A 202 11.21 9.30 -3.60
CA CYS A 202 9.83 9.24 -4.08
C CYS A 202 8.90 10.26 -3.41
N CYS A 203 9.44 11.15 -2.57
CA CYS A 203 8.66 12.18 -1.86
C CYS A 203 8.59 13.55 -2.59
N ASP A 204 9.16 13.65 -3.79
CA ASP A 204 9.10 14.83 -4.67
C ASP A 204 7.98 14.68 -5.73
#